data_AF-A0A7V5SDK3-F1
#
_entry.id   AF-A0A7V5SDK3-F1
#
_cell.length_a   1.000
_cell.length_b   1.000
_cell.length_c   1.000
_cell.angle_alpha   90.00
_cell.angle_beta   90.00
_cell.angle_gamma   90.00
#
_symmetry.space_group_name_H-M   'P 1'
#
loop_
_entity.id
_entity.type
_entity.pdbx_description
1 polymer ?
#
loop_
_entity_poly.entity_id
_entity_poly.type
_entity_poly.pdbx_seq_one_letter_code
_entity_poly.pdbx_strand_id
1 'polypeptide(L)' 'PEEVAQAKLWSDYVWIGPFFPTPSHPERKDFLSLDVLRALREKHPDFPIVALGGIDSEEKAEAVRAAGAWGFAGIRYFL' A
#
# COMPACT_ATOMS: atom_id res chain seq x y z
N PRO A 1 -4.45 -2.10 10.25
CA PRO A 1 -3.82 -1.45 11.43
C PRO A 1 -4.81 -0.51 12.12
N GLU A 2 -4.64 -0.24 13.42
CA GLU A 2 -5.50 0.66 14.19
C GLU A 2 -5.32 2.13 13.76
N GLU A 3 -4.11 2.46 13.32
CA GLU A 3 -3.70 3.76 12.79
C GLU A 3 -4.56 4.20 11.61
N VAL A 4 -5.04 3.24 10.79
CA VAL A 4 -5.95 3.55 9.68
C VAL A 4 -7.29 4.07 10.21
N ALA A 5 -7.83 3.47 11.27
CA ALA A 5 -9.09 3.90 11.85
C ALA A 5 -8.99 5.31 12.47
N GLN A 6 -7.84 5.63 13.07
CA GLN A 6 -7.58 6.97 13.59
C GLN A 6 -7.39 7.99 12.45
N ALA A 7 -6.60 7.66 11.43
CA ALA A 7 -6.33 8.53 10.29
C ALA A 7 -7.61 8.95 9.55
N LYS A 8 -8.60 8.06 9.46
CA LYS A 8 -9.91 8.35 8.84
C LYS A 8 -10.63 9.57 9.43
N LEU A 9 -10.32 9.97 10.66
CA LEU A 9 -10.97 11.11 11.30
C LEU A 9 -10.47 12.46 10.77
N TRP A 10 -9.33 12.48 10.07
CA TRP A 10 -8.65 13.71 9.64
C TRP A 10 -7.94 13.58 8.29
N SER A 11 -8.19 12.51 7.52
CA SER A 11 -7.63 12.30 6.18
C SER A 11 -8.66 11.73 5.21
N ASP A 12 -8.58 12.16 3.96
CA ASP A 12 -9.43 11.65 2.87
C ASP A 12 -8.95 10.28 2.35
N TYR A 13 -7.68 9.96 2.58
CA TYR A 13 -7.06 8.70 2.20
C TYR A 13 -5.82 8.44 3.05
N VAL A 14 -5.35 7.19 3.03
CA VAL A 14 -4.05 6.82 3.60
C VAL A 14 -3.21 6.08 2.57
N TRP A 15 -1.90 6.11 2.75
CA TRP A 15 -1.00 5.19 2.08
C TRP A 15 -0.45 4.18 3.08
N ILE A 16 -0.18 2.97 2.61
CA ILE A 16 0.38 1.88 3.41
C ILE A 16 1.56 1.24 2.68
N GLY A 17 2.59 0.89 3.44
CA GLY A 17 3.80 0.28 2.90
C GLY A 17 4.92 0.20 3.94
N PRO A 18 6.09 -0.31 3.55
CA PRO A 18 6.42 -0.79 2.19
C PRO A 18 5.94 -2.22 1.93
N PHE A 19 5.57 -2.55 0.69
CA PHE A 19 5.18 -3.92 0.29
C PHE A 19 6.31 -4.72 -0.36
N PHE A 20 7.26 -4.05 -1.03
CA PHE A 20 8.36 -4.69 -1.73
C PHE A 20 9.70 -3.96 -1.49
N PRO A 21 10.83 -4.65 -1.68
CA PRO A 21 12.15 -4.02 -1.66
C PRO A 21 12.27 -2.90 -2.70
N THR A 22 13.08 -1.88 -2.39
CA THR A 22 13.36 -0.78 -3.32
C THR A 22 14.79 -0.27 -3.17
N PRO A 23 15.48 0.08 -4.28
CA PRO A 23 16.80 0.71 -4.22
C PRO A 23 16.82 2.08 -3.52
N SER A 24 15.67 2.75 -3.39
CA SER A 24 15.60 4.07 -2.72
C SER A 24 15.78 3.99 -1.20
N HIS A 25 15.52 2.82 -0.61
CA HIS A 25 15.66 2.55 0.84
C HIS A 25 16.19 1.11 1.02
N PRO A 26 17.45 0.84 0.62
CA PRO A 26 18.00 -0.51 0.56
C PRO A 26 18.20 -1.16 1.95
N GLU A 27 18.24 -0.35 3.01
CA GLU A 27 18.35 -0.79 4.39
C GLU A 27 17.06 -1.43 4.93
N ARG A 28 15.92 -1.17 4.28
CA ARG A 28 14.62 -1.61 4.76
C ARG A 28 14.40 -3.09 4.46
N LYS A 29 14.07 -3.86 5.51
CA LYS A 29 13.87 -5.32 5.43
C LYS A 29 12.47 -5.77 5.85
N ASP A 30 11.74 -4.90 6.53
CA ASP A 30 10.38 -5.20 6.99
C ASP A 30 9.38 -4.76 5.93
N PHE A 31 8.73 -5.74 5.31
CA PHE A 31 7.72 -5.55 4.28
C PHE A 31 6.38 -6.08 4.77
N LEU A 32 5.31 -5.34 4.46
CA LEU A 32 3.96 -5.77 4.77
C LEU A 32 3.53 -6.87 3.79
N SER A 33 2.83 -7.88 4.31
CA SER A 33 2.12 -8.83 3.45
C SER A 33 0.94 -8.15 2.74
N LEU A 34 0.60 -8.61 1.54
CA LEU A 34 -0.62 -8.22 0.83
C LEU A 34 -1.89 -8.57 1.63
N ASP A 35 -1.82 -9.52 2.56
CA ASP A 35 -2.95 -9.84 3.45
C ASP A 35 -3.34 -8.67 4.35
N VAL A 36 -2.40 -7.74 4.63
CA VAL A 36 -2.69 -6.50 5.35
C VAL A 36 -3.66 -5.62 4.54
N LEU A 37 -3.49 -5.54 3.22
CA LEU A 37 -4.41 -4.81 2.34
C LEU A 37 -5.78 -5.47 2.30
N ARG A 38 -5.82 -6.81 2.21
CA ARG A 38 -7.08 -7.57 2.18
C ARG A 38 -7.89 -7.33 3.45
N ALA A 39 -7.26 -7.50 4.62
CA ALA A 39 -7.91 -7.27 5.91
C ALA A 39 -8.37 -5.81 6.09
N LEU A 40 -7.61 -4.86 5.57
CA LEU A 40 -7.99 -3.45 5.60
C LEU A 40 -9.15 -3.11 4.67
N ARG A 41 -9.16 -3.69 3.47
CA ARG A 41 -10.24 -3.55 2.50
C ARG A 41 -11.55 -4.11 3.07
N GLU A 42 -11.48 -5.26 3.73
CA GLU A 42 -12.64 -5.85 4.42
C GLU A 42 -13.14 -4.95 5.56
N LYS A 43 -12.24 -4.39 6.37
CA LYS A 43 -12.60 -3.53 7.51
C LYS A 43 -13.06 -2.12 7.10
N HIS A 44 -12.56 -1.61 5.98
CA HIS A 44 -12.78 -0.25 5.51
C HIS A 44 -13.10 -0.26 4.01
N PRO A 45 -14.26 -0.81 3.60
CA PRO A 45 -14.59 -1.07 2.20
C PRO A 45 -14.61 0.18 1.32
N ASP A 46 -14.97 1.34 1.87
CA ASP A 46 -15.12 2.58 1.09
C ASP A 46 -13.99 3.58 1.33
N PHE A 47 -13.06 3.31 2.24
CA PHE A 47 -12.00 4.26 2.54
C PHE A 47 -10.82 4.09 1.56
N PRO A 48 -10.35 5.16 0.89
CA PRO A 48 -9.26 5.04 -0.06
C PRO A 48 -7.93 4.68 0.64
N ILE A 49 -7.36 3.55 0.23
CA ILE A 49 -6.06 3.07 0.71
C ILE A 49 -5.14 2.89 -0.49
N VAL A 50 -4.03 3.63 -0.51
CA VAL A 50 -3.02 3.59 -1.57
C VAL A 50 -1.85 2.70 -1.14
N ALA A 51 -1.47 1.74 -1.96
CA ALA A 51 -0.31 0.91 -1.69
C ALA A 51 0.99 1.65 -2.08
N LEU A 52 2.04 1.51 -1.28
CA LEU A 52 3.32 2.17 -1.50
C LEU A 52 4.50 1.24 -1.14
N GLY A 53 5.63 1.45 -1.81
CA GLY A 53 6.92 0.85 -1.46
C GLY A 53 7.31 -0.31 -2.37
N GLY A 54 8.29 -0.06 -3.23
CA GLY A 54 8.90 -1.06 -4.12
C GLY A 54 8.01 -1.56 -5.26
N ILE A 55 6.93 -0.84 -5.55
CA ILE A 55 6.04 -1.11 -6.69
C ILE A 55 6.67 -0.46 -7.92
N ASP A 56 7.34 -1.26 -8.74
CA ASP A 56 8.14 -0.83 -9.90
C ASP A 56 7.87 -1.65 -11.17
N SER A 57 6.86 -2.51 -11.15
CA SER A 57 6.39 -3.29 -12.30
C SER A 57 4.88 -3.40 -12.31
N GLU A 58 4.29 -3.68 -13.49
CA GLU A 58 2.84 -3.89 -13.62
C GLU A 58 2.37 -5.08 -12.78
N GLU A 59 3.16 -6.15 -12.71
CA GLU A 59 2.85 -7.32 -11.87
C GLU A 59 2.68 -6.93 -10.39
N LYS A 60 3.57 -6.11 -9.85
CA LYS A 60 3.48 -5.64 -8.46
C LYS A 60 2.30 -4.68 -8.27
N ALA A 61 2.05 -3.81 -9.25
CA ALA A 61 0.90 -2.91 -9.24
C ALA A 61 -0.42 -3.68 -9.23
N GLU A 62 -0.51 -4.72 -10.04
CA GLU A 62 -1.69 -5.59 -10.10
C GLU A 62 -1.85 -6.40 -8.82
N ALA A 63 -0.75 -6.90 -8.24
CA ALA A 63 -0.78 -7.63 -6.98
C ALA A 63 -1.39 -6.80 -5.82
N VAL A 64 -1.04 -5.52 -5.71
CA VAL A 64 -1.60 -4.64 -4.66
C VAL A 64 -3.04 -4.24 -4.96
N ARG A 65 -3.42 -4.04 -6.23
CA ARG A 65 -4.81 -3.77 -6.64
C ARG A 65 -5.70 -4.98 -6.33
N ALA A 66 -5.28 -6.18 -6.70
CA ALA A 66 -5.97 -7.43 -6.42
C ALA A 66 -6.10 -7.70 -4.91
N ALA A 67 -5.18 -7.16 -4.10
CA ALA A 67 -5.26 -7.21 -2.64
C ALA A 67 -6.22 -6.16 -2.02
N GLY A 68 -6.84 -5.30 -2.84
CA GLY A 68 -7.85 -4.34 -2.39
C GLY A 68 -7.34 -2.91 -2.21
N ALA A 69 -6.13 -2.58 -2.66
CA ALA A 69 -5.69 -1.19 -2.72
C ALA A 69 -6.53 -0.41 -3.75
N TRP A 70 -6.91 0.82 -3.42
CA TRP A 70 -7.60 1.74 -4.33
C TRP A 70 -6.69 2.12 -5.52
N GLY A 71 -5.39 2.18 -5.26
CA GLY A 71 -4.37 2.44 -6.25
C GLY A 71 -3.00 2.23 -5.62
N PHE A 72 -1.95 2.61 -6.34
CA PHE A 72 -0.59 2.58 -5.82
C PHE A 72 0.14 3.88 -6.12
N ALA A 73 1.18 4.14 -5.32
CA ALA A 73 2.14 5.21 -5.55
C ALA A 73 3.51 4.60 -5.86
N GLY A 74 4.16 5.12 -6.89
CA GLY A 74 5.46 4.66 -7.36
C GLY A 74 6.35 5.83 -7.72
N ILE A 75 7.67 5.64 -7.58
CA ILE A 75 8.68 6.57 -8.11
C ILE A 75 9.28 5.93 -9.36
N ARG A 76 10.01 4.82 -9.17
CA ARG A 76 10.69 4.09 -10.26
C ARG A 76 9.75 3.42 -11.26
N TYR A 77 8.50 3.13 -10.89
CA TYR A 77 7.52 2.59 -11.83
C TYR A 77 7.31 3.51 -13.05
N PHE A 78 7.45 4.82 -12.87
CA PHE A 78 7.21 5.82 -13.92
C PHE A 78 8.49 6.32 -14.61
N LEU A 79 9.65 5.74 -14.29
CA LEU A 79 10.95 6.08 -14.87
C LEU A 79 11.43 4.97 -15.81
#